data_AF-A0ABD3BFR6-F1
#
_entry.id   AF-A0ABD3BFR6-F1
#
_cell.length_a   1.000
_cell.length_b   1.000
_cell.length_c   1.000
_cell.angle_alpha   90.00
_cell.angle_beta   90.00
_cell.angle_gamma   90.00
#
_symmetry.space_group_name_H-M   'P 1'
#
loop_
_entity.id
_entity.type
_entity.pdbx_description
1 polymer ?
#
loop_
_entity_poly.entity_id
_entity_poly.type
_entity_poly.pdbx_seq_one_letter_code
_entity_poly.pdbx_strand_id
1 'polypeptide(L)'
;MPKKTVIDGGIYMGALFYALIVAMFNGLSELALSILKLPVFFKQRDLLFFPPWAYSLPTWILKIPITLLEVSVWTVITYYTTGYDSDAARFFKQWLLLICINQMASGLFRLMGALGRNIIVANTFGSCALLMVLALGGFILSRDNIQKWWILGYWLSPLMYGQNAVAVNEFLGKSWSYVLPGSTEPIGVTILRSRGMFPEARWYWIGVGAVVGYVVLFNFLVTLALTYLNPFGKPQAILSKESTEGVETSVSSSNANPNMKRGMVLPFETLSITFDDIRYAVDMPQEMKAQGIEEGRLELLKGVSGAFRPGVLTALMGISGAGKTTLMDVLAGRKTGGYIDGSITISGYPKKQETFARIAGYCEQTDIHSPHVTVFESLQFSAWLRLPPEVDAATRKVLIYI
;
A
#
# COMPACT_ATOMS: atom_id res chain seq x y z
N MET A 1 23.00 25.23 25.60
CA MET A 1 22.40 25.30 26.96
C MET A 1 23.36 24.68 27.97
N PRO A 2 23.38 25.11 29.25
CA PRO A 2 24.18 24.44 30.28
C PRO A 2 23.78 22.97 30.43
N LYS A 3 24.75 22.09 30.73
CA LYS A 3 24.56 20.63 30.95
C LYS A 3 25.05 20.24 32.35
N LYS A 4 24.58 20.98 33.37
CA LYS A 4 25.13 20.87 34.74
C LYS A 4 24.12 20.33 35.75
N THR A 5 22.83 20.38 35.43
CA THR A 5 21.76 19.96 36.34
C THR A 5 20.90 18.85 35.74
N VAL A 6 20.18 18.13 36.61
CA VAL A 6 19.18 17.12 36.21
C VAL A 6 18.02 17.79 35.45
N ILE A 7 17.71 19.05 35.77
CA ILE A 7 16.68 19.86 35.09
C ILE A 7 17.07 20.10 33.63
N ASP A 8 18.34 20.47 33.37
CA ASP A 8 18.86 20.60 32.00
C ASP A 8 18.69 19.28 31.24
N GLY A 9 19.03 18.16 31.89
CA GLY A 9 18.84 16.81 31.33
C GLY A 9 17.39 16.52 30.91
N GLY A 10 16.41 16.98 31.68
CA GLY A 10 15.00 16.87 31.33
C GLY A 10 14.64 17.60 30.03
N ILE A 11 15.22 18.78 29.79
CA ILE A 11 14.99 19.57 28.56
C ILE A 11 15.55 18.84 27.34
N TYR A 12 16.79 18.37 27.41
CA TYR A 12 17.40 17.60 26.31
C TYR A 12 16.65 16.29 26.05
N MET A 13 16.20 15.59 27.10
CA MET A 13 15.39 14.39 26.93
C MET A 13 14.04 14.67 26.25
N GLY A 14 13.42 15.82 26.57
CA GLY A 14 12.21 16.30 25.89
C GLY A 14 12.45 16.60 24.42
N ALA A 15 13.59 17.22 24.08
CA ALA A 15 13.97 17.47 22.69
C ALA A 15 14.20 16.16 21.90
N LEU A 16 14.85 15.16 22.52
CA LEU A 16 15.04 13.83 21.92
C LEU A 16 13.70 13.12 21.70
N PHE A 17 12.81 13.16 22.69
CA PHE A 17 11.45 12.60 22.56
C PHE A 17 10.66 13.29 21.44
N TYR A 18 10.75 14.61 21.34
CA TYR A 18 10.11 15.36 20.26
C TYR A 18 10.66 14.97 18.88
N ALA A 19 11.98 14.79 18.75
CA ALA A 19 12.57 14.30 17.50
C ALA A 19 12.03 12.91 17.11
N LEU A 20 11.82 12.02 18.07
CA LEU A 20 11.19 10.72 17.81
C LEU A 20 9.72 10.84 17.39
N ILE A 21 8.96 11.74 18.04
CA ILE A 21 7.58 12.03 17.65
C ILE A 21 7.53 12.51 16.20
N VAL A 22 8.35 13.49 15.83
CA VAL A 22 8.36 14.02 14.45
C VAL A 22 8.67 12.90 13.45
N ALA A 23 9.69 12.08 13.72
CA ALA A 23 10.01 10.93 12.88
C ALA A 23 8.87 9.90 12.77
N MET A 24 8.07 9.72 13.84
CA MET A 24 6.89 8.86 13.82
C MET A 24 5.75 9.46 13.00
N PHE A 25 5.44 10.74 13.20
CA PHE A 25 4.31 11.41 12.52
C PHE A 25 4.50 11.52 11.01
N ASN A 26 5.74 11.65 10.52
CA ASN A 26 6.00 11.68 9.08
C ASN A 26 5.50 10.41 8.34
N GLY A 27 5.48 9.27 9.04
CA GLY A 27 4.90 8.02 8.54
C GLY A 27 3.39 8.06 8.30
N LEU A 28 2.65 8.99 8.90
CA LEU A 28 1.18 9.08 8.79
C LEU A 28 0.72 9.36 7.35
N SER A 29 1.55 10.07 6.58
CA SER A 29 1.31 10.33 5.15
C SER A 29 1.16 9.04 4.32
N GLU A 30 1.82 7.95 4.71
CA GLU A 30 1.73 6.66 4.03
C GLU A 30 0.37 6.00 4.19
N LEU A 31 -0.38 6.30 5.25
CA LEU A 31 -1.71 5.72 5.47
C LEU A 31 -2.67 6.12 4.34
N ALA A 32 -2.77 7.43 4.07
CA ALA A 32 -3.65 7.96 3.04
C ALA A 32 -3.24 7.48 1.64
N LEU A 33 -1.94 7.54 1.33
CA LEU A 33 -1.40 7.06 0.05
C LEU A 33 -1.61 5.57 -0.17
N SER A 34 -1.52 4.76 0.89
CA SER A 34 -1.77 3.32 0.79
C SER A 34 -3.23 3.05 0.42
N ILE A 35 -4.18 3.70 1.09
CA ILE A 35 -5.61 3.49 0.86
C ILE A 35 -6.03 3.92 -0.54
N LEU A 36 -5.50 5.03 -1.05
CA LEU A 36 -5.78 5.51 -2.41
C LEU A 36 -5.38 4.49 -3.48
N LYS A 37 -4.32 3.71 -3.25
CA LYS A 37 -3.81 2.71 -4.21
C LYS A 37 -4.49 1.34 -4.08
N LEU A 38 -5.17 1.06 -2.97
CA LEU A 38 -5.79 -0.26 -2.70
C LEU A 38 -6.80 -0.71 -3.77
N PRO A 39 -7.71 0.14 -4.31
CA PRO A 39 -8.68 -0.31 -5.30
C PRO A 39 -8.02 -0.84 -6.59
N VAL A 40 -6.99 -0.13 -7.07
CA VAL A 40 -6.21 -0.54 -8.25
C VAL A 40 -5.44 -1.83 -7.95
N PHE A 41 -4.85 -1.93 -6.75
CA PHE A 41 -4.14 -3.13 -6.33
C PHE A 41 -5.05 -4.37 -6.26
N PHE A 42 -6.20 -4.30 -5.59
CA PHE A 42 -7.12 -5.44 -5.48
C PHE A 42 -7.60 -5.89 -6.85
N LYS A 43 -7.90 -4.95 -7.73
CA LYS A 43 -8.26 -5.23 -9.12
C LYS A 43 -7.17 -5.96 -9.89
N GLN A 44 -5.91 -5.52 -9.76
CA GLN A 44 -4.79 -6.14 -10.44
C GLN A 44 -4.46 -7.54 -9.87
N ARG A 45 -4.59 -7.70 -8.55
CA ARG A 45 -4.41 -8.97 -7.84
C ARG A 45 -5.49 -9.98 -8.24
N ASP A 46 -6.76 -9.57 -8.24
CA ASP A 46 -7.90 -10.45 -8.55
C ASP A 46 -7.88 -10.90 -10.02
N LEU A 47 -7.23 -10.13 -10.91
CA LEU A 47 -6.94 -10.50 -12.30
C LEU A 47 -5.62 -11.27 -12.47
N LEU A 48 -4.94 -11.60 -11.37
CA LEU A 48 -3.71 -12.40 -11.34
C LEU A 48 -2.55 -11.80 -12.15
N PHE A 49 -2.46 -10.47 -12.27
CA PHE A 49 -1.36 -9.83 -12.99
C PHE A 49 -0.02 -9.96 -12.25
N PHE A 50 -0.01 -9.80 -10.93
CA PHE A 50 1.18 -9.99 -10.12
C PHE A 50 0.82 -10.38 -8.67
N PRO A 51 1.71 -11.09 -7.96
CA PRO A 51 1.48 -11.47 -6.57
C PRO A 51 1.60 -10.26 -5.62
N PRO A 52 0.92 -10.27 -4.45
CA PRO A 52 0.93 -9.16 -3.49
C PRO A 52 2.31 -8.66 -3.05
N TRP A 53 3.29 -9.57 -2.92
CA TRP A 53 4.67 -9.22 -2.52
C TRP A 53 5.39 -8.37 -3.57
N ALA A 54 5.04 -8.52 -4.86
CA ALA A 54 5.61 -7.73 -5.96
C ALA A 54 5.09 -6.29 -5.95
N TYR A 55 4.08 -5.98 -5.13
CA TYR A 55 3.60 -4.63 -4.89
C TYR A 55 4.13 -4.05 -3.57
N SER A 56 4.09 -4.84 -2.48
CA SER A 56 4.47 -4.35 -1.15
C SER A 56 5.97 -4.09 -1.02
N LEU A 57 6.84 -4.96 -1.55
CA LEU A 57 8.29 -4.83 -1.40
C LEU A 57 8.87 -3.65 -2.18
N PRO A 58 8.55 -3.43 -3.48
CA PRO A 58 9.06 -2.25 -4.18
C PRO A 58 8.58 -0.94 -3.55
N THR A 59 7.34 -0.88 -3.07
CA THR A 59 6.81 0.28 -2.37
C THR A 59 7.59 0.59 -1.08
N TRP A 60 8.08 -0.44 -0.39
CA TRP A 60 8.98 -0.26 0.74
C TRP A 60 10.37 0.21 0.31
N ILE A 61 10.99 -0.46 -0.66
CA ILE A 61 12.36 -0.15 -1.12
C ILE A 61 12.44 1.29 -1.67
N LEU A 62 11.46 1.71 -2.46
CA LEU A 62 11.40 3.06 -3.04
C LEU A 62 11.26 4.16 -1.96
N LYS A 63 10.79 3.81 -0.76
CA LYS A 63 10.66 4.78 0.35
C LYS A 63 12.00 5.02 1.06
N ILE A 64 12.92 4.05 1.06
CA ILE A 64 14.20 4.15 1.79
C ILE A 64 15.00 5.39 1.38
N PRO A 65 15.24 5.69 0.09
CA PRO A 65 16.00 6.89 -0.31
C PRO A 65 15.34 8.21 0.13
N ILE A 66 14.00 8.26 0.10
CA ILE A 66 13.24 9.44 0.51
C ILE A 66 13.42 9.66 2.01
N THR A 67 13.29 8.61 2.83
CA THR A 67 13.48 8.69 4.28
C THR A 67 14.91 9.05 4.67
N LEU A 68 15.91 8.55 3.92
CA LEU A 68 17.30 8.91 4.14
C LEU A 68 17.51 10.41 3.96
N LEU A 69 17.00 11.00 2.88
CA LEU A 69 17.11 12.44 2.64
C LEU A 69 16.37 13.26 3.71
N GLU A 70 15.13 12.91 4.01
CA GLU A 70 14.28 13.59 4.97
C GLU A 70 14.90 13.62 6.37
N VAL A 71 15.33 12.45 6.87
CA VAL A 71 15.96 12.33 8.20
C VAL A 71 17.33 12.98 8.22
N SER A 72 18.10 12.95 7.12
CA SER A 72 19.39 13.64 7.03
C SER A 72 19.22 15.14 7.21
N VAL A 73 18.28 15.75 6.47
CA VAL A 73 17.99 17.19 6.58
C VAL A 73 17.54 17.54 8.00
N TRP A 74 16.61 16.77 8.56
CA TRP A 74 16.13 17.00 9.92
C TRP A 74 17.24 16.89 10.97
N THR A 75 18.07 15.86 10.90
CA THR A 75 19.11 15.60 11.90
C THR A 75 20.22 16.65 11.81
N VAL A 76 20.66 17.05 10.61
CA VAL A 76 21.69 18.09 10.45
C VAL A 76 21.22 19.43 11.04
N ILE A 77 19.97 19.82 10.77
CA ILE A 77 19.42 21.08 11.27
C ILE A 77 19.24 21.05 12.79
N THR A 78 18.69 19.97 13.34
CA THR A 78 18.29 19.92 14.76
C THR A 78 19.43 19.53 15.69
N TYR A 79 20.41 18.75 15.23
CA TYR A 79 21.42 18.17 16.12
C TYR A 79 22.34 19.24 16.72
N TYR A 80 22.92 20.06 15.85
CA TYR A 80 23.85 21.11 16.26
C TYR A 80 23.15 22.32 16.88
N THR A 81 21.92 22.64 16.47
CA THR A 81 21.14 23.76 17.04
C THR A 81 20.67 23.48 18.46
N THR A 82 20.34 22.23 18.78
CA THR A 82 19.97 21.83 20.16
C THR A 82 21.17 21.80 21.10
N GLY A 83 22.38 21.62 20.55
CA GLY A 83 23.62 21.53 21.32
C GLY A 83 23.88 20.16 21.92
N TYR A 84 23.55 19.09 21.18
CA TYR A 84 23.94 17.71 21.55
C TYR A 84 25.47 17.53 21.53
N ASP A 85 25.97 16.37 21.98
CA ASP A 85 27.41 16.12 21.99
C ASP A 85 28.03 16.26 20.58
N SER A 86 29.18 16.92 20.45
CA SER A 86 29.77 17.22 19.12
C SER A 86 30.43 16.02 18.42
N ASP A 87 30.40 14.85 19.05
CA ASP A 87 31.04 13.63 18.58
C ASP A 87 30.35 13.05 17.34
N ALA A 88 31.11 12.88 16.25
CA ALA A 88 30.59 12.41 14.98
C ALA A 88 29.94 11.02 15.09
N ALA A 89 30.48 10.13 15.93
CA ALA A 89 29.92 8.80 16.13
C ALA A 89 28.50 8.84 16.72
N ARG A 90 28.22 9.79 17.63
CA ARG A 90 26.89 9.96 18.25
C ARG A 90 25.89 10.59 17.29
N PHE A 91 26.35 11.50 16.44
CA PHE A 91 25.55 12.04 15.34
C PHE A 91 25.07 10.90 14.42
N PHE A 92 25.99 10.06 13.92
CA PHE A 92 25.62 8.95 13.04
C PHE A 92 24.73 7.92 13.72
N LYS A 93 24.94 7.67 15.03
CA LYS A 93 24.08 6.79 15.81
C LYS A 93 22.65 7.33 15.95
N GLN A 94 22.48 8.62 16.17
CA GLN A 94 21.16 9.26 16.24
C GLN A 94 20.49 9.29 14.86
N TRP A 95 21.25 9.64 13.83
CA TRP A 95 20.79 9.63 12.43
C TRP A 95 20.27 8.25 12.00
N LEU A 96 21.06 7.19 12.24
CA LEU A 96 20.66 5.80 11.94
C LEU A 96 19.37 5.41 12.67
N LEU A 97 19.28 5.74 13.95
CA LEU A 97 18.12 5.39 14.77
C LEU A 97 16.85 6.13 14.32
N LEU A 98 16.95 7.40 13.93
CA LEU A 98 15.83 8.16 13.37
C LEU A 98 15.37 7.60 12.02
N ILE A 99 16.29 7.12 11.18
CA ILE A 99 15.93 6.42 9.93
C ILE A 99 15.14 5.15 10.25
N CYS A 100 15.62 4.33 11.18
CA CYS A 100 14.94 3.10 11.59
C CYS A 100 13.53 3.39 12.13
N ILE A 101 13.38 4.44 12.94
CA ILE A 101 12.08 4.83 13.53
C ILE A 101 11.12 5.35 12.45
N ASN A 102 11.57 6.20 11.53
CA ASN A 102 10.75 6.69 10.42
C ASN A 102 10.32 5.53 9.50
N GLN A 103 11.22 4.58 9.23
CA GLN A 103 10.91 3.40 8.43
C GLN A 103 9.93 2.46 9.13
N MET A 104 10.03 2.33 10.46
CA MET A 104 9.09 1.57 11.29
C MET A 104 7.72 2.26 11.32
N ALA A 105 7.68 3.60 11.44
CA ALA A 105 6.47 4.41 11.33
C ALA A 105 5.72 4.14 10.04
N SER A 106 6.44 4.25 8.91
CA SER A 106 5.91 4.06 7.58
C SER A 106 5.33 2.65 7.42
N GLY A 107 6.00 1.62 7.96
CA GLY A 107 5.50 0.24 7.99
C GLY A 107 4.22 0.09 8.80
N LEU A 108 4.17 0.68 10.00
CA LEU A 108 2.99 0.64 10.89
C LEU A 108 1.78 1.30 10.22
N PHE A 109 1.93 2.51 9.67
CA PHE A 109 0.82 3.24 9.03
C PHE A 109 0.36 2.59 7.73
N ARG A 110 1.28 1.99 6.96
CA ARG A 110 0.93 1.17 5.79
C ARG A 110 0.14 -0.07 6.20
N LEU A 111 0.50 -0.71 7.31
CA LEU A 111 -0.27 -1.83 7.86
C LEU A 111 -1.68 -1.39 8.27
N MET A 112 -1.82 -0.25 8.95
CA MET A 112 -3.13 0.29 9.31
C MET A 112 -3.97 0.62 8.07
N GLY A 113 -3.36 1.17 7.01
CA GLY A 113 -4.03 1.37 5.73
C GLY A 113 -4.49 0.06 5.09
N ALA A 114 -3.63 -0.96 5.06
CA ALA A 114 -3.93 -2.27 4.49
C ALA A 114 -5.00 -3.06 5.27
N LEU A 115 -5.02 -2.97 6.60
CA LEU A 115 -6.06 -3.58 7.44
C LEU A 115 -7.38 -2.79 7.36
N GLY A 116 -7.26 -1.46 7.45
CA GLY A 116 -8.38 -0.54 7.53
C GLY A 116 -9.15 -0.39 6.22
N ARG A 117 -8.50 -0.53 5.05
CA ARG A 117 -9.06 -0.51 3.66
C ARG A 117 -9.99 0.66 3.30
N ASN A 118 -10.33 1.51 4.25
CA ASN A 118 -11.18 2.69 4.19
C ASN A 118 -10.51 3.77 5.05
N ILE A 119 -10.52 5.01 4.56
CA ILE A 119 -9.83 6.13 5.21
C ILE A 119 -10.33 6.41 6.63
N ILE A 120 -11.64 6.28 6.87
CA ILE A 120 -12.24 6.58 8.18
C ILE A 120 -11.76 5.54 9.21
N VAL A 121 -11.93 4.26 8.87
CA VAL A 121 -11.53 3.14 9.74
C VAL A 121 -10.02 3.19 10.01
N ALA A 122 -9.21 3.34 8.96
CA ALA A 122 -7.76 3.39 9.10
C ALA A 122 -7.29 4.57 9.95
N ASN A 123 -7.88 5.77 9.81
CA ASN A 123 -7.52 6.93 10.63
C ASN A 123 -7.89 6.73 12.10
N THR A 124 -9.07 6.16 12.40
CA THR A 124 -9.49 5.89 13.78
C THR A 124 -8.58 4.88 14.46
N PHE A 125 -8.33 3.73 13.81
CA PHE A 125 -7.43 2.70 14.35
C PHE A 125 -5.97 3.16 14.39
N GLY A 126 -5.50 3.88 13.36
CA GLY A 126 -4.15 4.41 13.30
C GLY A 126 -3.86 5.46 14.38
N SER A 127 -4.82 6.35 14.65
CA SER A 127 -4.69 7.36 15.72
C SER A 127 -4.68 6.70 17.10
N CYS A 128 -5.53 5.68 17.32
CA CYS A 128 -5.54 4.92 18.57
C CYS A 128 -4.22 4.15 18.78
N ALA A 129 -3.72 3.48 17.75
CA ALA A 129 -2.44 2.77 17.79
C ALA A 129 -1.27 3.73 18.06
N LEU A 130 -1.26 4.92 17.42
CA LEU A 130 -0.25 5.94 17.66
C LEU A 130 -0.25 6.42 19.11
N LEU A 131 -1.43 6.73 19.68
CA LEU A 131 -1.55 7.12 21.08
C LEU A 131 -1.02 6.05 22.03
N MET A 132 -1.33 4.78 21.73
CA MET A 132 -0.84 3.64 22.53
C MET A 132 0.69 3.52 22.47
N VAL A 133 1.29 3.61 21.27
CA VAL A 133 2.74 3.56 21.08
C VAL A 133 3.45 4.73 21.77
N LEU A 134 2.88 5.95 21.69
CA LEU A 134 3.40 7.14 22.37
C LEU A 134 3.33 7.03 23.89
N ALA A 135 2.18 6.62 24.44
CA ALA A 135 1.98 6.47 25.88
C ALA A 135 2.94 5.44 26.48
N LEU A 136 3.16 4.33 25.77
CA LEU A 136 4.03 3.23 26.16
C LEU A 136 5.50 3.44 25.73
N GLY A 137 5.86 4.62 25.21
CA GLY A 137 7.23 4.93 24.75
C GLY A 137 8.26 5.15 25.87
N GLY A 138 7.86 5.11 27.13
CA GLY A 138 8.75 5.26 28.29
C GLY A 138 9.05 6.70 28.73
N PHE A 139 8.73 7.71 27.90
CA PHE A 139 8.88 9.12 28.27
C PHE A 139 7.63 9.68 29.00
N ILE A 140 6.42 9.38 28.49
CA ILE A 140 5.15 9.84 29.07
C ILE A 140 4.83 9.05 30.35
N LEU A 141 4.78 7.72 30.25
CA LEU A 141 4.76 6.83 31.41
C LEU A 141 6.16 6.24 31.63
N SER A 142 6.74 6.52 32.79
CA SER A 142 7.91 5.78 33.27
C SER A 142 7.54 4.32 33.53
N ARG A 143 8.47 3.40 33.26
CA ARG A 143 8.32 1.96 33.49
C ARG A 143 7.87 1.64 34.91
N ASP A 144 8.39 2.34 35.90
CA ASP A 144 8.12 2.09 37.33
C ASP A 144 6.69 2.48 37.73
N ASN A 145 6.05 3.35 36.95
CA ASN A 145 4.67 3.79 37.17
C ASN A 145 3.64 2.91 36.41
N ILE A 146 4.10 1.99 35.57
CA ILE A 146 3.21 1.08 34.82
C ILE A 146 2.83 -0.09 35.73
N GLN A 147 1.54 -0.37 35.82
CA GLN A 147 1.08 -1.50 36.63
C GLN A 147 1.57 -2.85 36.05
N LYS A 148 1.86 -3.81 36.94
CA LYS A 148 2.53 -5.09 36.59
C LYS A 148 1.82 -5.89 35.49
N TRP A 149 0.48 -5.94 35.50
CA TRP A 149 -0.33 -6.60 34.47
C TRP A 149 -0.27 -5.95 33.07
N TRP A 150 0.11 -4.67 32.98
CA TRP A 150 0.15 -3.91 31.72
C TRP A 150 1.58 -3.71 31.19
N ILE A 151 2.59 -4.23 31.90
CA ILE A 151 4.00 -4.07 31.53
C ILE A 151 4.36 -4.73 30.21
N LEU A 152 3.61 -5.74 29.77
CA LEU A 152 3.80 -6.37 28.46
C LEU A 152 3.61 -5.36 27.32
N GLY A 153 2.69 -4.40 27.47
CA GLY A 153 2.49 -3.34 26.48
C GLY A 153 3.73 -2.44 26.32
N TYR A 154 4.44 -2.16 27.43
CA TYR A 154 5.69 -1.42 27.40
C TYR A 154 6.76 -2.16 26.60
N TRP A 155 6.93 -3.46 26.81
CA TRP A 155 7.90 -4.29 26.08
C TRP A 155 7.53 -4.53 24.61
N LEU A 156 6.24 -4.43 24.26
CA LEU A 156 5.75 -4.55 22.90
C LEU A 156 5.86 -3.23 22.11
N SER A 157 6.04 -2.09 22.80
CA SER A 157 6.11 -0.79 22.12
C SER A 157 7.44 -0.61 21.41
N PRO A 158 7.46 -0.38 20.07
CA PRO A 158 8.70 -0.12 19.35
C PRO A 158 9.34 1.22 19.76
N LEU A 159 8.53 2.18 20.22
CA LEU A 159 9.01 3.50 20.62
C LEU A 159 9.80 3.47 21.93
N MET A 160 9.50 2.51 22.83
CA MET A 160 10.27 2.29 24.05
C MET A 160 11.75 2.00 23.74
N TYR A 161 11.99 1.11 22.79
CA TYR A 161 13.32 0.76 22.30
C TYR A 161 14.02 1.96 21.63
N GLY A 162 13.28 2.73 20.83
CA GLY A 162 13.78 3.96 20.20
C GLY A 162 14.17 5.04 21.22
N GLN A 163 13.29 5.33 22.19
CA GLN A 163 13.51 6.33 23.24
C GLN A 163 14.70 5.97 24.11
N ASN A 164 14.80 4.70 24.52
CA ASN A 164 15.92 4.24 25.33
C ASN A 164 17.24 4.31 24.55
N ALA A 165 17.26 3.91 23.27
CA ALA A 165 18.47 3.96 22.45
C ALA A 165 18.93 5.40 22.15
N VAL A 166 18.00 6.33 21.85
CA VAL A 166 18.35 7.75 21.65
C VAL A 166 18.89 8.36 22.94
N ALA A 167 18.23 8.08 24.08
CA ALA A 167 18.64 8.63 25.37
C ALA A 167 20.00 8.10 25.83
N VAL A 168 20.27 6.80 25.69
CA VAL A 168 21.59 6.21 25.99
C VAL A 168 22.68 6.80 25.09
N ASN A 169 22.35 7.09 23.82
CA ASN A 169 23.30 7.70 22.88
C ASN A 169 23.69 9.14 23.25
N GLU A 170 22.79 9.94 23.85
CA GLU A 170 23.13 11.31 24.28
C GLU A 170 23.70 11.35 25.70
N PHE A 171 23.03 10.71 26.68
CA PHE A 171 23.38 10.86 28.09
C PHE A 171 24.62 10.09 28.54
N LEU A 172 25.11 9.12 27.75
CA LEU A 172 26.45 8.55 27.94
C LEU A 172 27.55 9.42 27.31
N GLY A 173 27.23 10.64 26.85
CA GLY A 173 28.11 11.63 26.22
C GLY A 173 29.24 12.11 27.11
N LYS A 174 30.34 12.57 26.50
CA LYS A 174 31.40 13.31 27.23
C LYS A 174 30.83 14.59 27.83
N SER A 175 29.84 15.17 27.14
CA SER A 175 29.06 16.31 27.61
C SER A 175 28.29 16.07 28.94
N TRP A 176 28.01 14.82 29.30
CA TRP A 176 27.21 14.43 30.47
C TRP A 176 27.99 13.58 31.48
N SER A 177 29.32 13.53 31.37
CA SER A 177 30.18 12.75 32.26
C SER A 177 30.53 13.49 33.57
N TYR A 178 29.99 14.69 33.78
CA TYR A 178 30.20 15.46 35.01
C TYR A 178 29.55 14.76 36.21
N VAL A 179 30.28 14.69 37.32
CA VAL A 179 29.81 14.07 38.56
C VAL A 179 29.36 15.17 39.52
N LEU A 180 28.12 15.08 39.99
CA LEU A 180 27.56 16.01 40.97
C LEU A 180 28.28 15.84 42.33
N PRO A 181 28.49 16.93 43.09
CA PRO A 181 29.04 16.83 44.44
C PRO A 181 28.14 15.93 45.31
N GLY A 182 28.66 14.78 45.77
CA GLY A 182 27.92 13.80 46.57
C GLY A 182 27.37 12.58 45.82
N SER A 183 27.59 12.45 44.51
CA SER A 183 27.29 11.25 43.71
C SER A 183 28.57 10.55 43.28
N THR A 184 28.55 9.22 43.17
CA THR A 184 29.63 8.41 42.55
C THR A 184 29.37 8.13 41.06
N GLU A 185 28.16 8.39 40.57
CA GLU A 185 27.77 8.15 39.17
C GLU A 185 27.76 9.46 38.35
N PRO A 186 28.06 9.39 37.04
CA PRO A 186 27.92 10.52 36.12
C PRO A 186 26.48 11.02 36.05
N ILE A 187 26.30 12.33 35.87
CA ILE A 187 24.96 12.96 35.83
C ILE A 187 24.04 12.34 34.78
N GLY A 188 24.58 11.92 33.62
CA GLY A 188 23.82 11.25 32.58
C GLY A 188 23.20 9.92 33.02
N VAL A 189 23.91 9.13 33.83
CA VAL A 189 23.40 7.85 34.38
C VAL A 189 22.31 8.11 35.40
N THR A 190 22.50 9.12 36.26
CA THR A 190 21.48 9.54 37.24
C THR A 190 20.18 9.97 36.54
N ILE A 191 20.29 10.73 35.43
CA ILE A 191 19.14 11.17 34.63
C ILE A 191 18.39 9.96 34.04
N LEU A 192 19.12 9.01 33.43
CA LEU A 192 18.51 7.81 32.83
C LEU A 192 17.77 6.96 33.89
N ARG A 193 18.40 6.72 35.05
CA ARG A 193 17.78 5.97 36.15
C ARG A 193 16.55 6.68 36.73
N SER A 194 16.60 8.01 36.88
CA SER A 194 15.47 8.80 37.40
C SER A 194 14.21 8.71 36.52
N ARG A 195 14.39 8.36 35.24
CA ARG A 195 13.33 8.23 34.23
C ARG A 195 12.98 6.78 33.92
N GLY A 196 13.49 5.82 34.70
CA GLY A 196 13.22 4.39 34.50
C GLY A 196 13.83 3.81 33.21
N MET A 197 14.83 4.48 32.63
CA MET A 197 15.52 4.05 31.41
C MET A 197 16.79 3.26 31.73
N PHE A 198 17.22 2.42 30.79
CA PHE A 198 18.32 1.49 31.03
C PHE A 198 19.66 2.16 30.68
N PRO A 199 20.57 2.35 31.65
CA PRO A 199 21.77 3.15 31.45
C PRO A 199 22.89 2.44 30.66
N GLU A 200 22.77 1.15 30.33
CA GLU A 200 23.87 0.42 29.70
C GLU A 200 23.97 0.68 28.18
N ALA A 201 25.20 0.90 27.69
CA ALA A 201 25.47 1.21 26.28
C ALA A 201 24.94 0.16 25.27
N ARG A 202 24.81 -1.11 25.69
CA ARG A 202 24.25 -2.20 24.88
C ARG A 202 22.81 -1.94 24.42
N TRP A 203 22.05 -1.17 25.19
CA TRP A 203 20.65 -0.86 24.89
C TRP A 203 20.47 -0.03 23.63
N TYR A 204 21.51 0.68 23.19
CA TYR A 204 21.50 1.33 21.88
C TYR A 204 21.30 0.32 20.75
N TRP A 205 22.14 -0.73 20.71
CA TRP A 205 22.09 -1.75 19.65
C TRP A 205 20.88 -2.67 19.78
N ILE A 206 20.46 -2.98 21.01
CA ILE A 206 19.19 -3.68 21.25
C ILE A 206 18.03 -2.85 20.68
N GLY A 207 18.03 -1.54 20.90
CA GLY A 207 16.98 -0.67 20.39
C GLY A 207 16.96 -0.59 18.87
N VAL A 208 18.12 -0.40 18.23
CA VAL A 208 18.24 -0.44 16.76
C VAL A 208 17.76 -1.78 16.20
N GLY A 209 18.23 -2.90 16.77
CA GLY A 209 17.84 -4.24 16.34
C GLY A 209 16.35 -4.50 16.49
N ALA A 210 15.75 -4.10 17.61
CA ALA A 210 14.32 -4.22 17.84
C ALA A 210 13.51 -3.41 16.80
N VAL A 211 13.84 -2.13 16.59
CA VAL A 211 13.13 -1.27 15.62
C VAL A 211 13.26 -1.81 14.20
N VAL A 212 14.44 -2.30 13.78
CA VAL A 212 14.63 -2.98 12.49
C VAL A 212 13.78 -4.25 12.39
N GLY A 213 13.70 -5.04 13.48
CA GLY A 213 12.80 -6.18 13.57
C GLY A 213 11.33 -5.80 13.33
N TYR A 214 10.87 -4.69 13.92
CA TYR A 214 9.53 -4.16 13.67
C TYR A 214 9.33 -3.68 12.23
N VAL A 215 10.33 -3.08 11.58
CA VAL A 215 10.26 -2.72 10.16
C VAL A 215 9.97 -3.96 9.31
N VAL A 216 10.71 -5.04 9.51
CA VAL A 216 10.53 -6.29 8.76
C VAL A 216 9.18 -6.91 9.08
N LEU A 217 8.80 -6.97 10.37
CA LEU A 217 7.53 -7.51 10.83
C LEU A 217 6.35 -6.77 10.18
N PHE A 218 6.31 -5.44 10.22
CA PHE A 218 5.20 -4.68 9.65
C PHE A 218 5.11 -4.83 8.13
N ASN A 219 6.23 -4.83 7.41
CA ASN A 219 6.21 -5.06 5.96
C ASN A 219 5.75 -6.48 5.58
N PHE A 220 6.13 -7.48 6.38
CA PHE A 220 5.63 -8.84 6.23
C PHE A 220 4.11 -8.92 6.49
N LEU A 221 3.63 -8.32 7.59
CA LEU A 221 2.21 -8.25 7.92
C LEU A 221 1.39 -7.50 6.86
N VAL A 222 1.94 -6.44 6.26
CA VAL A 222 1.30 -5.75 5.11
C VAL A 222 1.13 -6.73 3.95
N THR A 223 2.16 -7.51 3.63
CA THR A 223 2.11 -8.48 2.52
C THR A 223 1.06 -9.56 2.80
N LEU A 224 0.98 -10.07 4.03
CA LEU A 224 -0.06 -11.01 4.45
C LEU A 224 -1.46 -10.39 4.38
N ALA A 225 -1.62 -9.16 4.89
CA ALA A 225 -2.89 -8.44 4.87
C ALA A 225 -3.39 -8.27 3.42
N LEU A 226 -2.52 -7.86 2.49
CA LEU A 226 -2.86 -7.72 1.07
C LEU A 226 -3.12 -9.05 0.37
N THR A 227 -2.58 -10.16 0.89
CA THR A 227 -2.80 -11.50 0.35
C THR A 227 -4.18 -12.06 0.76
N TYR A 228 -4.57 -11.88 2.03
CA TYR A 228 -5.77 -12.52 2.58
C TYR A 228 -7.01 -11.61 2.64
N LEU A 229 -6.85 -10.29 2.66
CA LEU A 229 -7.99 -9.37 2.76
C LEU A 229 -8.54 -9.02 1.38
N ASN A 230 -9.86 -8.95 1.27
CA ASN A 230 -10.57 -8.47 0.09
C ASN A 230 -11.03 -7.01 0.29
N PRO A 231 -11.35 -6.25 -0.77
CA PRO A 231 -11.88 -4.90 -0.64
C PRO A 231 -13.15 -4.87 0.24
N PHE A 232 -13.39 -3.76 0.94
CA PHE A 232 -14.65 -3.54 1.65
C PHE A 232 -15.76 -3.21 0.64
N GLY A 233 -16.81 -4.02 0.66
CA GLY A 233 -17.95 -3.91 -0.26
C GLY A 233 -17.83 -4.88 -1.44
N LYS A 234 -18.96 -5.50 -1.81
CA LYS A 234 -19.09 -6.14 -3.13
C LYS A 234 -18.84 -5.03 -4.18
N PRO A 235 -18.20 -5.30 -5.34
CA PRO A 235 -18.11 -4.32 -6.41
C PRO A 235 -19.52 -3.99 -6.88
N GLN A 236 -20.14 -2.98 -6.26
CA GLN A 236 -21.43 -2.47 -6.66
C GLN A 236 -21.24 -1.95 -8.08
N ALA A 237 -22.17 -2.31 -8.96
CA ALA A 237 -22.21 -1.77 -10.30
C ALA A 237 -22.31 -0.25 -10.17
N ILE A 238 -21.19 0.46 -10.34
CA ILE A 238 -21.19 1.90 -10.53
C ILE A 238 -21.93 2.08 -11.86
N LEU A 239 -23.23 2.38 -11.78
CA LEU A 239 -23.95 3.03 -12.85
C LEU A 239 -23.24 4.37 -13.04
N SER A 240 -22.32 4.41 -14.01
CA SER A 240 -21.65 5.62 -14.43
C SER A 240 -22.71 6.60 -14.94
N LYS A 241 -23.17 7.49 -14.07
CA LYS A 241 -23.70 8.79 -14.48
C LYS A 241 -22.48 9.67 -14.72
N GLU A 242 -21.98 9.66 -15.95
CA GLU A 242 -21.17 10.77 -16.43
C GLU A 242 -21.51 11.07 -17.89
N SER A 243 -21.55 12.36 -18.12
CA SER A 243 -22.24 13.13 -19.12
C SER A 243 -21.73 12.90 -20.54
N THR A 244 -22.71 12.91 -21.43
CA THR A 244 -22.61 13.08 -22.87
C THR A 244 -21.73 14.28 -23.23
N GLU A 245 -20.52 14.02 -23.72
CA GLU A 245 -19.85 14.93 -24.65
C GLU A 245 -19.56 14.13 -25.92
N GLY A 246 -20.37 14.39 -26.94
CA GLY A 246 -20.21 13.79 -28.26
C GLY A 246 -19.00 14.41 -28.95
N VAL A 247 -17.95 13.62 -29.12
CA VAL A 247 -16.90 13.92 -30.09
C VAL A 247 -17.33 13.33 -31.42
N GLU A 248 -17.92 14.17 -32.28
CA GLU A 248 -18.11 13.87 -33.69
C GLU A 248 -16.72 13.70 -34.33
N THR A 249 -16.36 12.45 -34.64
CA THR A 249 -15.15 12.17 -35.41
C THR A 249 -15.54 12.14 -36.89
N SER A 250 -15.14 13.18 -37.61
CA SER A 250 -15.25 13.27 -39.06
C SER A 250 -14.32 12.26 -39.73
N VAL A 251 -14.90 11.18 -40.25
CA VAL A 251 -14.19 10.18 -41.05
C VAL A 251 -13.82 10.81 -42.40
N SER A 252 -12.57 11.23 -42.53
CA SER A 252 -11.98 11.55 -43.82
C SER A 252 -11.47 10.25 -44.45
N SER A 253 -12.23 9.75 -45.42
CA SER A 253 -11.85 8.63 -46.29
C SER A 253 -10.62 9.02 -47.12
N SER A 254 -9.45 8.55 -46.68
CA SER A 254 -8.22 8.56 -47.44
C SER A 254 -8.07 7.24 -48.21
N ASN A 255 -7.87 7.36 -49.52
CA ASN A 255 -7.68 6.23 -50.43
C ASN A 255 -6.50 5.35 -49.99
N ALA A 256 -6.79 4.10 -49.63
CA ALA A 256 -5.79 3.12 -49.27
C ALA A 256 -5.03 2.62 -50.51
N ASN A 257 -3.72 2.88 -50.53
CA ASN A 257 -2.78 2.21 -51.44
C ASN A 257 -2.72 0.70 -51.11
N PRO A 258 -2.80 -0.22 -52.10
CA PRO A 258 -2.89 -1.66 -51.86
C PRO A 258 -1.56 -2.33 -51.45
N ASN A 259 -0.48 -1.57 -51.23
CA ASN A 259 0.88 -2.09 -51.01
C ASN A 259 1.43 -1.90 -49.60
N MET A 260 0.58 -1.65 -48.59
CA MET A 260 1.04 -1.65 -47.21
C MET A 260 1.24 -3.10 -46.76
N LYS A 261 2.49 -3.49 -46.52
CA LYS A 261 2.87 -4.79 -45.93
C LYS A 261 1.92 -5.09 -44.79
N ARG A 262 1.08 -6.13 -44.95
CA ARG A 262 0.16 -6.60 -43.89
C ARG A 262 0.98 -6.68 -42.61
N GLY A 263 0.55 -5.91 -41.59
CA GLY A 263 1.16 -5.92 -40.27
C GLY A 263 1.37 -7.36 -39.83
N MET A 264 2.51 -7.61 -39.19
CA MET A 264 2.94 -8.95 -38.79
C MET A 264 1.81 -9.59 -37.95
N VAL A 265 1.08 -10.55 -38.53
CA VAL A 265 0.06 -11.30 -37.80
C VAL A 265 0.82 -12.27 -36.92
N LEU A 266 0.85 -11.99 -35.63
CA LEU A 266 1.44 -12.92 -34.68
C LEU A 266 0.70 -14.26 -34.78
N PRO A 267 1.42 -15.39 -34.84
CA PRO A 267 0.78 -16.69 -34.79
C PRO A 267 0.17 -16.85 -33.39
N PHE A 268 -1.15 -16.72 -33.28
CA PHE A 268 -1.90 -17.03 -32.07
C PHE A 268 -2.96 -18.07 -32.39
N GLU A 269 -3.21 -18.96 -31.42
CA GLU A 269 -4.29 -19.92 -31.52
C GLU A 269 -5.62 -19.19 -31.36
N THR A 270 -6.46 -19.23 -32.38
CA THR A 270 -7.76 -18.57 -32.34
C THR A 270 -8.76 -19.39 -31.54
N LEU A 271 -9.36 -18.80 -30.52
CA LEU A 271 -10.29 -19.49 -29.62
C LEU A 271 -11.71 -18.98 -29.82
N SER A 272 -12.70 -19.87 -29.73
CA SER A 272 -14.12 -19.51 -29.74
C SER A 272 -14.66 -19.38 -28.32
N ILE A 273 -15.54 -18.43 -28.07
CA ILE A 273 -16.25 -18.33 -26.77
C ILE A 273 -17.72 -18.64 -27.02
N THR A 274 -18.28 -19.55 -26.24
CA THR A 274 -19.70 -19.93 -26.28
C THR A 274 -20.29 -19.76 -24.89
N PHE A 275 -21.48 -19.20 -24.82
CA PHE A 275 -22.18 -19.02 -23.56
C PHE A 275 -23.66 -19.36 -23.73
N ASP A 276 -24.23 -20.04 -22.75
CA ASP A 276 -25.59 -20.56 -22.83
C ASP A 276 -26.36 -20.31 -21.53
N ASP A 277 -27.58 -19.81 -21.69
CA ASP A 277 -28.54 -19.42 -20.65
C ASP A 277 -27.90 -18.56 -19.54
N ILE A 278 -27.10 -17.56 -19.93
CA ILE A 278 -26.44 -16.68 -18.95
C ILE A 278 -27.48 -15.82 -18.26
N ARG A 279 -27.59 -16.02 -16.95
CA ARG A 279 -28.42 -15.21 -16.05
C ARG A 279 -27.55 -14.53 -15.01
N TYR A 280 -27.88 -13.28 -14.71
CA TYR A 280 -27.19 -12.51 -13.70
C TYR A 280 -28.18 -11.73 -12.87
N ALA A 281 -28.18 -11.98 -11.56
CA ALA A 281 -29.04 -11.32 -10.60
C ALA A 281 -28.23 -10.70 -9.46
N VAL A 282 -28.71 -9.57 -8.96
CA VAL A 282 -28.15 -8.89 -7.78
C VAL A 282 -29.21 -8.77 -6.69
N ASP A 283 -28.77 -8.67 -5.44
CA ASP A 283 -29.68 -8.37 -4.34
C ASP A 283 -30.32 -6.99 -4.60
N MET A 284 -31.63 -6.88 -4.33
CA MET A 284 -32.39 -5.67 -4.66
C MET A 284 -31.82 -4.43 -3.93
N PRO A 285 -31.45 -3.36 -4.65
CA PRO A 285 -30.91 -2.14 -4.05
C PRO A 285 -31.86 -1.53 -3.02
N GLN A 286 -31.32 -0.97 -1.94
CA GLN A 286 -32.12 -0.39 -0.84
C GLN A 286 -33.04 0.75 -1.33
N GLU A 287 -32.60 1.51 -2.33
CA GLU A 287 -33.38 2.59 -2.96
C GLU A 287 -34.65 2.06 -3.65
N MET A 288 -34.57 0.90 -4.31
CA MET A 288 -35.71 0.29 -5.01
C MET A 288 -36.63 -0.47 -4.06
N LYS A 289 -36.09 -1.04 -2.97
CA LYS A 289 -36.93 -1.57 -1.88
C LYS A 289 -37.76 -0.48 -1.22
N ALA A 290 -37.19 0.73 -1.04
CA ALA A 290 -37.91 1.87 -0.49
C ALA A 290 -39.05 2.37 -1.42
N GLN A 291 -38.98 2.06 -2.71
CA GLN A 291 -40.03 2.35 -3.70
C GLN A 291 -41.13 1.26 -3.77
N GLY A 292 -41.11 0.28 -2.86
CA GLY A 292 -42.18 -0.72 -2.71
C GLY A 292 -42.07 -1.95 -3.60
N ILE A 293 -40.90 -2.23 -4.20
CA ILE A 293 -40.72 -3.46 -4.98
C ILE A 293 -40.39 -4.61 -4.03
N GLU A 294 -41.29 -5.61 -3.97
CA GLU A 294 -41.19 -6.77 -3.07
C GLU A 294 -40.23 -7.87 -3.57
N GLU A 295 -39.74 -7.78 -4.81
CA GLU A 295 -38.80 -8.76 -5.35
C GLU A 295 -37.46 -8.75 -4.58
N GLY A 296 -37.02 -9.93 -4.14
CA GLY A 296 -35.78 -10.08 -3.38
C GLY A 296 -34.50 -9.86 -4.21
N ARG A 297 -34.58 -10.04 -5.54
CA ARG A 297 -33.44 -9.98 -6.46
C ARG A 297 -33.83 -9.27 -7.75
N LEU A 298 -32.95 -8.41 -8.23
CA LEU A 298 -33.06 -7.79 -9.54
C LEU A 298 -32.27 -8.61 -10.56
N GLU A 299 -32.98 -9.20 -11.52
CA GLU A 299 -32.36 -9.92 -12.63
C GLU A 299 -32.01 -8.95 -13.77
N LEU A 300 -30.72 -8.86 -14.10
CA LEU A 300 -30.17 -7.95 -15.10
C LEU A 300 -29.92 -8.62 -16.45
N LEU A 301 -29.58 -9.91 -16.46
CA LEU A 301 -29.45 -10.73 -17.66
C LEU A 301 -30.43 -11.89 -17.57
N LYS A 302 -31.26 -12.06 -18.60
CA LYS A 302 -32.37 -13.02 -18.64
C LYS A 302 -32.12 -14.07 -19.72
N GLY A 303 -31.34 -15.09 -19.38
CA GLY A 303 -31.10 -16.26 -20.22
C GLY A 303 -30.49 -15.94 -21.58
N VAL A 304 -29.36 -15.23 -21.57
CA VAL A 304 -28.69 -14.80 -22.80
C VAL A 304 -27.75 -15.91 -23.28
N SER A 305 -27.99 -16.41 -24.49
CA SER A 305 -27.11 -17.37 -25.17
C SER A 305 -26.45 -16.75 -26.41
N GLY A 306 -25.24 -17.20 -26.74
CA GLY A 306 -24.51 -16.70 -27.89
C GLY A 306 -23.12 -17.32 -28.07
N ALA A 307 -22.47 -16.94 -29.16
CA ALA A 307 -21.14 -17.43 -29.50
C ALA A 307 -20.32 -16.35 -30.20
N PHE A 308 -19.06 -16.21 -29.81
CA PHE A 308 -18.04 -15.41 -30.49
C PHE A 308 -17.12 -16.34 -31.28
N ARG A 309 -17.12 -16.16 -32.60
CA ARG A 309 -16.36 -16.99 -33.53
C ARG A 309 -14.96 -16.40 -33.77
N PRO A 310 -13.93 -17.26 -33.89
CA PRO A 310 -12.61 -16.88 -34.39
C PRO A 310 -12.68 -16.06 -35.69
N GLY A 311 -11.88 -15.00 -35.76
CA GLY A 311 -11.74 -14.19 -36.99
C GLY A 311 -12.93 -13.29 -37.31
N VAL A 312 -13.95 -13.21 -36.45
CA VAL A 312 -15.12 -12.37 -36.66
C VAL A 312 -15.15 -11.25 -35.62
N LEU A 313 -15.08 -9.99 -36.08
CA LEU A 313 -15.33 -8.83 -35.24
C LEU A 313 -16.81 -8.81 -34.88
N THR A 314 -17.12 -9.06 -33.60
CA THR A 314 -18.50 -9.06 -33.10
C THR A 314 -18.77 -7.77 -32.34
N ALA A 315 -19.86 -7.06 -32.69
CA ALA A 315 -20.28 -5.84 -32.02
C ALA A 315 -21.57 -6.08 -31.22
N LEU A 316 -21.58 -5.71 -29.94
CA LEU A 316 -22.76 -5.76 -29.07
C LEU A 316 -23.38 -4.36 -29.00
N MET A 317 -24.54 -4.18 -29.65
CA MET A 317 -25.23 -2.89 -29.72
C MET A 317 -26.60 -2.94 -29.04
N GLY A 318 -27.06 -1.79 -28.53
CA GLY A 318 -28.33 -1.65 -27.84
C GLY A 318 -28.41 -0.36 -27.03
N ILE A 319 -29.60 0.00 -26.56
CA ILE A 319 -29.83 1.21 -25.76
C ILE A 319 -29.02 1.22 -24.46
N SER A 320 -28.72 2.41 -23.92
CA SER A 320 -28.07 2.51 -22.60
C SER A 320 -28.94 1.84 -21.53
N GLY A 321 -28.32 1.14 -20.59
CA GLY A 321 -29.03 0.37 -19.56
C GLY A 321 -29.50 -1.03 -19.97
N ALA A 322 -29.37 -1.43 -21.24
CA ALA A 322 -29.77 -2.78 -21.72
C ALA A 322 -28.93 -3.95 -21.18
N GLY A 323 -27.95 -3.70 -20.29
CA GLY A 323 -27.10 -4.76 -19.73
C GLY A 323 -25.88 -5.17 -20.58
N LYS A 324 -25.52 -4.40 -21.62
CA LYS A 324 -24.37 -4.70 -22.49
C LYS A 324 -23.05 -4.83 -21.73
N THR A 325 -22.71 -3.81 -20.94
CA THR A 325 -21.52 -3.81 -20.08
C THR A 325 -21.61 -4.92 -19.03
N THR A 326 -22.80 -5.19 -18.50
CA THR A 326 -23.03 -6.28 -17.55
C THR A 326 -22.73 -7.65 -18.17
N LEU A 327 -23.20 -7.91 -19.40
CA LEU A 327 -22.90 -9.13 -20.14
C LEU A 327 -21.40 -9.27 -20.39
N MET A 328 -20.75 -8.21 -20.86
CA MET A 328 -19.31 -8.20 -21.10
C MET A 328 -18.50 -8.42 -19.80
N ASP A 329 -18.89 -7.82 -18.69
CA ASP A 329 -18.21 -8.02 -17.40
C ASP A 329 -18.41 -9.44 -16.85
N VAL A 330 -19.58 -10.06 -17.04
CA VAL A 330 -19.86 -11.45 -16.65
C VAL A 330 -19.04 -12.41 -17.51
N LEU A 331 -19.04 -12.23 -18.83
CA LEU A 331 -18.24 -13.02 -19.77
C LEU A 331 -16.74 -12.84 -19.52
N ALA A 332 -16.29 -11.64 -19.10
CA ALA A 332 -14.91 -11.39 -18.71
C ALA A 332 -14.54 -11.97 -17.32
N GLY A 333 -15.55 -12.36 -16.52
CA GLY A 333 -15.38 -12.87 -15.15
C GLY A 333 -14.98 -11.79 -14.15
N ARG A 334 -15.39 -10.55 -14.39
CA ARG A 334 -15.09 -9.38 -13.56
C ARG A 334 -16.21 -9.06 -12.57
N LYS A 335 -17.43 -9.58 -12.77
CA LYS A 335 -18.47 -9.59 -11.74
C LYS A 335 -18.24 -10.74 -10.77
N THR A 336 -17.68 -10.43 -9.61
CA THR A 336 -17.49 -11.39 -8.50
C THR A 336 -18.61 -11.33 -7.45
N GLY A 337 -19.50 -10.35 -7.55
CA GLY A 337 -20.70 -10.24 -6.72
C GLY A 337 -21.96 -10.58 -7.51
N GLY A 338 -23.03 -10.96 -6.81
CA GLY A 338 -24.31 -11.38 -7.41
C GLY A 338 -24.39 -12.90 -7.63
N TYR A 339 -25.47 -13.33 -8.28
CA TYR A 339 -25.70 -14.73 -8.65
C TYR A 339 -25.55 -14.83 -10.17
N ILE A 340 -24.58 -15.63 -10.61
CA ILE A 340 -24.35 -15.93 -12.02
C ILE A 340 -24.77 -17.37 -12.25
N ASP A 341 -25.64 -17.59 -13.22
CA ASP A 341 -26.10 -18.92 -13.65
C ASP A 341 -25.90 -19.08 -15.17
N GLY A 342 -25.92 -20.31 -15.64
CA GLY A 342 -25.61 -20.69 -17.02
C GLY A 342 -24.19 -21.21 -17.22
N SER A 343 -23.80 -21.43 -18.47
CA SER A 343 -22.50 -22.03 -18.82
C SER A 343 -21.69 -21.17 -19.78
N ILE A 344 -20.38 -21.06 -19.52
CA ILE A 344 -19.43 -20.39 -20.42
C ILE A 344 -18.34 -21.38 -20.77
N THR A 345 -18.11 -21.58 -22.06
CA THR A 345 -17.10 -22.48 -22.61
C THR A 345 -16.16 -21.75 -23.57
N ILE A 346 -14.89 -22.12 -23.53
CA ILE A 346 -13.82 -21.63 -24.40
C ILE A 346 -13.35 -22.81 -25.24
N SER A 347 -13.59 -22.77 -26.55
CA SER A 347 -13.29 -23.86 -27.49
C SER A 347 -13.78 -25.23 -26.99
N GLY A 348 -14.98 -25.27 -26.40
CA GLY A 348 -15.60 -26.49 -25.87
C GLY A 348 -15.22 -26.88 -24.44
N TYR A 349 -14.24 -26.19 -23.82
CA TYR A 349 -13.85 -26.45 -22.43
C TYR A 349 -14.52 -25.47 -21.45
N PRO A 350 -14.87 -25.88 -20.22
CA PRO A 350 -15.41 -24.98 -19.22
C PRO A 350 -14.46 -23.82 -18.93
N LYS A 351 -15.00 -22.59 -18.87
CA LYS A 351 -14.20 -21.40 -18.57
C LYS A 351 -13.59 -21.48 -17.17
N LYS A 352 -12.25 -21.48 -17.10
CA LYS A 352 -11.47 -21.25 -15.87
C LYS A 352 -10.93 -19.82 -15.86
N GLN A 353 -11.27 -19.06 -14.82
CA GLN A 353 -10.91 -17.63 -14.76
C GLN A 353 -9.40 -17.39 -14.80
N GLU A 354 -8.61 -18.23 -14.13
CA GLU A 354 -7.15 -18.08 -14.06
C GLU A 354 -6.48 -18.19 -15.42
N THR A 355 -6.92 -19.13 -16.25
CA THR A 355 -6.42 -19.31 -17.62
C THR A 355 -6.98 -18.24 -18.55
N PHE A 356 -8.28 -17.95 -18.43
CA PHE A 356 -8.96 -16.98 -19.28
C PHE A 356 -8.37 -15.57 -19.16
N ALA A 357 -8.03 -15.12 -17.95
CA ALA A 357 -7.42 -13.81 -17.71
C ALA A 357 -6.05 -13.63 -18.40
N ARG A 358 -5.35 -14.73 -18.74
CA ARG A 358 -4.06 -14.69 -19.44
C ARG A 358 -4.20 -14.60 -20.97
N ILE A 359 -5.28 -15.14 -21.52
CA ILE A 359 -5.50 -15.22 -22.98
C ILE A 359 -6.47 -14.15 -23.50
N ALA A 360 -7.20 -13.47 -22.62
CA ALA A 360 -8.16 -12.43 -22.97
C ALA A 360 -7.70 -11.04 -22.51
N GLY A 361 -7.73 -10.07 -23.42
CA GLY A 361 -7.58 -8.65 -23.10
C GLY A 361 -8.96 -8.00 -22.90
N TYR A 362 -9.12 -7.25 -21.81
CA TYR A 362 -10.31 -6.42 -21.58
C TYR A 362 -9.87 -4.96 -21.45
N CYS A 363 -10.45 -4.09 -22.28
CA CYS A 363 -10.28 -2.64 -22.16
C CYS A 363 -11.51 -2.07 -21.45
N GLU A 364 -11.25 -1.28 -20.41
CA GLU A 364 -12.31 -0.70 -19.60
C GLU A 364 -12.78 0.63 -20.17
N GLN A 365 -13.96 1.06 -19.73
CA GLN A 365 -14.49 2.37 -20.09
C GLN A 365 -13.67 3.51 -19.45
N THR A 366 -13.05 3.26 -18.30
CA THR A 366 -12.16 4.21 -17.63
C THR A 366 -10.71 3.76 -17.75
N ASP A 367 -9.86 4.68 -18.19
CA ASP A 367 -8.43 4.43 -18.34
C ASP A 367 -7.73 4.29 -16.98
N ILE A 368 -6.84 3.30 -16.90
CA ILE A 368 -6.01 3.03 -15.72
C ILE A 368 -4.54 3.19 -16.11
N HIS A 369 -4.23 4.33 -16.73
CA HIS A 369 -2.86 4.67 -17.09
C HIS A 369 -2.24 5.60 -16.04
N SER A 370 -0.96 5.38 -15.74
CA SER A 370 -0.21 6.34 -14.95
C SER A 370 0.05 7.58 -15.80
N PRO A 371 -0.30 8.80 -15.35
CA PRO A 371 -0.11 10.00 -16.15
C PRO A 371 1.36 10.40 -16.33
N HIS A 372 2.28 9.78 -15.58
CA HIS A 372 3.72 10.09 -15.61
C HIS A 372 4.53 9.13 -16.49
N VAL A 373 3.88 8.14 -17.11
CA VAL A 373 4.54 7.07 -17.87
C VAL A 373 4.29 7.31 -19.35
N THR A 374 5.33 7.14 -20.17
CA THR A 374 5.20 7.30 -21.62
C THR A 374 4.33 6.19 -22.22
N VAL A 375 3.83 6.39 -23.44
CA VAL A 375 3.06 5.37 -24.18
C VAL A 375 3.89 4.09 -24.33
N PHE A 376 5.17 4.24 -24.67
CA PHE A 376 6.09 3.11 -24.83
C PHE A 376 6.27 2.32 -23.53
N GLU A 377 6.50 2.99 -22.41
CA GLU A 377 6.64 2.34 -21.10
C GLU A 377 5.33 1.67 -20.65
N SER A 378 4.18 2.26 -20.98
CA SER A 378 2.87 1.65 -20.69
C SER A 378 2.66 0.35 -21.47
N LEU A 379 3.02 0.34 -22.76
CA LEU A 379 2.99 -0.87 -23.59
C LEU A 379 4.00 -1.92 -23.09
N GLN A 380 5.20 -1.48 -22.70
CA GLN A 380 6.23 -2.36 -22.14
C GLN A 380 5.79 -3.00 -20.82
N PHE A 381 5.19 -2.22 -19.92
CA PHE A 381 4.64 -2.70 -18.67
C PHE A 381 3.52 -3.72 -18.90
N SER A 382 2.59 -3.43 -19.82
CA SER A 382 1.52 -4.36 -20.20
C SER A 382 2.08 -5.67 -20.79
N ALA A 383 3.11 -5.57 -21.64
CA ALA A 383 3.79 -6.73 -22.22
C ALA A 383 4.47 -7.59 -21.15
N TRP A 384 5.12 -6.98 -20.14
CA TRP A 384 5.73 -7.73 -19.03
C TRP A 384 4.71 -8.46 -18.15
N LEU A 385 3.51 -7.91 -17.98
CA LEU A 385 2.46 -8.54 -17.19
C LEU A 385 1.73 -9.67 -17.93
N ARG A 386 1.61 -9.59 -19.25
CA ARG A 386 0.78 -10.52 -20.04
C ARG A 386 1.57 -11.58 -20.79
N LEU A 387 2.82 -11.31 -21.16
CA LEU A 387 3.59 -12.27 -21.94
C LEU A 387 4.21 -13.35 -21.05
N PRO A 388 4.27 -14.61 -21.54
CA PRO A 388 4.97 -15.69 -20.85
C PRO A 388 6.45 -15.34 -20.59
N PRO A 389 7.05 -15.87 -19.51
CA PRO A 389 8.47 -15.66 -19.20
C PRO A 389 9.39 -16.19 -20.32
N GLU A 390 8.92 -17.16 -21.11
CA GLU A 390 9.62 -17.79 -22.23
C GLU A 390 9.86 -16.84 -23.41
N VAL A 391 9.12 -15.72 -23.52
CA VAL A 391 9.30 -14.76 -24.61
C VAL A 391 10.55 -13.92 -24.35
N ASP A 392 11.53 -14.01 -25.25
CA ASP A 392 12.78 -13.25 -25.14
C ASP A 392 12.56 -11.74 -25.19
N ALA A 393 13.43 -10.99 -24.52
CA ALA A 393 13.35 -9.53 -24.41
C ALA A 393 13.42 -8.83 -25.78
N ALA A 394 14.15 -9.38 -26.75
CA ALA A 394 14.18 -8.83 -28.11
C ALA A 394 12.81 -8.98 -28.80
N THR A 395 12.19 -10.17 -28.69
CA THR A 395 10.85 -10.44 -29.22
C THR A 395 9.80 -9.55 -28.58
N ARG A 396 9.86 -9.33 -27.25
CA ARG A 396 8.94 -8.40 -26.56
C ARG A 396 9.04 -6.97 -27.08
N LYS A 397 10.24 -6.48 -27.37
CA LYS A 397 10.42 -5.14 -27.95
C LYS A 397 9.77 -5.05 -29.33
N VAL A 398 9.98 -6.06 -30.18
CA VAL A 398 9.35 -6.09 -31.52
C VAL A 398 7.82 -6.03 -31.40
N LEU A 399 7.23 -6.75 -30.44
CA LEU A 399 5.78 -6.73 -30.18
C LEU A 399 5.22 -5.35 -29.79
N ILE A 400 6.03 -4.48 -29.19
CA ILE A 400 5.61 -3.14 -28.74
C ILE A 400 5.66 -2.12 -29.90
N TYR A 401 6.49 -2.36 -30.92
CA TYR A 401 6.66 -1.47 -32.08
C TYR A 401 5.72 -1.79 -33.26
N ILE A 402 4.90 -2.85 -33.13
CA ILE A 402 3.81 -3.16 -34.07
C ILE A 402 2.58 -2.36 -33.66
#